data_AF-A0A4Y2P9H8-F1
#
_entry.id   AF-A0A4Y2P9H8-F1
#
_cell.length_a   1.000
_cell.length_b   1.000
_cell.length_c   1.000
_cell.angle_alpha   90.00
_cell.angle_beta   90.00
_cell.angle_gamma   90.00
#
_symmetry.space_group_name_H-M   'P 1'
#
loop_
_entity.id
_entity.type
_entity.pdbx_description
1 polymer ?
#
loop_
_entity_poly.entity_id
_entity_poly.type
_entity_poly.pdbx_seq_one_letter_code
_entity_poly.pdbx_strand_id
1 'polypeptide(L)'
;DAYRYISEEDKQKIAAQVENFRTEKSKFDREVAKWDDTGNDVIVLAKQMCMIMMEMTDFTRGKGPLKTTMDVINAAKKISEYGTKLDKLARQIADQCPESSTKKDLLAYLQRIALYCHQLNITSKVKADVQNISGSLIVSGLDSATSLIQAAKNLMNAVVLTVKASYVASTKYPRSVQVASPIVVWKMKAPEKKPLVRREKPEEVRAKVRKGSQKKHIAPIKALSEFQSPAESV
;
A
#
# COMPACT_ATOMS: atom_id res chain seq x y z
N ASP A 1 9.77 3.92 -23.07
CA ASP A 1 8.90 3.97 -21.87
C ASP A 1 7.46 3.83 -22.33
N ALA A 2 6.96 2.59 -22.34
CA ALA A 2 5.68 2.18 -22.92
C ALA A 2 4.47 2.98 -22.38
N TYR A 3 4.57 3.40 -21.11
CA TYR A 3 3.52 4.11 -20.40
C TYR A 3 3.25 5.52 -20.95
N ARG A 4 4.21 6.11 -21.67
CA ARG A 4 4.06 7.45 -22.26
C ARG A 4 3.06 7.49 -23.41
N TYR A 5 2.83 6.36 -24.06
CA TYR A 5 1.93 6.23 -25.21
C TYR A 5 0.49 5.87 -24.82
N ILE A 6 0.20 5.69 -23.52
CA ILE A 6 -1.14 5.44 -23.01
C ILE A 6 -1.91 6.77 -22.94
N SER A 7 -3.20 6.75 -23.32
CA SER A 7 -4.09 7.91 -23.23
C SER A 7 -4.21 8.43 -21.79
N GLU A 8 -4.48 9.73 -21.61
CA GLU A 8 -4.66 10.28 -20.27
C GLU A 8 -5.88 9.69 -19.55
N GLU A 9 -6.94 9.33 -20.28
CA GLU A 9 -8.11 8.66 -19.73
C GLU A 9 -7.75 7.26 -19.17
N ASP A 10 -6.98 6.47 -19.91
CA ASP A 10 -6.58 5.14 -19.48
C ASP A 10 -5.61 5.21 -18.29
N LYS A 11 -4.71 6.21 -18.28
CA LYS A 11 -3.84 6.48 -17.13
C LYS A 11 -4.66 6.78 -15.88
N GLN A 12 -5.73 7.57 -15.99
CA GLN A 12 -6.63 7.87 -14.87
C GLN A 12 -7.34 6.61 -14.37
N LYS A 13 -7.83 5.75 -15.26
CA LYS A 13 -8.46 4.47 -14.90
C LYS A 13 -7.49 3.54 -14.16
N ILE A 14 -6.26 3.41 -14.65
CA ILE A 14 -5.19 2.65 -13.97
C ILE A 14 -4.91 3.26 -12.59
N ALA A 15 -4.77 4.59 -12.51
CA ALA A 15 -4.50 5.28 -11.24
C ALA A 15 -5.62 5.04 -10.21
N ALA A 16 -6.89 5.07 -10.62
CA ALA A 16 -8.02 4.77 -9.75
C ALA A 16 -7.98 3.33 -9.21
N GLN A 17 -7.65 2.34 -10.06
CA GLN A 17 -7.49 0.95 -9.61
C GLN A 17 -6.32 0.79 -8.65
N VAL A 18 -5.20 1.48 -8.88
CA VAL A 18 -4.07 1.46 -7.95
C VAL A 18 -4.43 2.09 -6.60
N GLU A 19 -5.27 3.12 -6.57
CA GLU A 19 -5.71 3.71 -5.30
C GLU A 19 -6.63 2.76 -4.51
N ASN A 20 -7.49 2.02 -5.21
CA ASN A 20 -8.28 0.93 -4.60
C ASN A 20 -7.36 -0.16 -4.01
N PHE A 21 -6.30 -0.53 -4.73
CA PHE A 21 -5.29 -1.46 -4.23
C PHE A 21 -4.55 -0.91 -2.99
N ARG A 22 -4.17 0.36 -3.00
CA ARG A 22 -3.49 1.02 -1.87
C ARG A 22 -4.33 1.05 -0.60
N THR A 23 -5.64 1.22 -0.74
CA THR A 23 -6.58 1.13 0.39
C THR A 23 -6.51 -0.25 1.04
N GLU A 24 -6.46 -1.32 0.24
CA GLU A 24 -6.31 -2.69 0.75
C GLU A 24 -4.93 -2.93 1.35
N LYS A 25 -3.87 -2.44 0.71
CA LYS A 25 -2.51 -2.46 1.25
C LYS A 25 -2.40 -1.73 2.59
N SER A 26 -3.13 -0.64 2.78
CA SER A 26 -3.17 0.08 4.05
C SER A 26 -3.80 -0.75 5.18
N LYS A 27 -4.83 -1.57 4.86
CA LYS A 27 -5.38 -2.55 5.82
C LYS A 27 -4.36 -3.63 6.16
N PHE A 28 -3.62 -4.09 5.15
CA PHE A 28 -2.52 -5.04 5.33
C PHE A 28 -1.44 -4.50 6.25
N ASP A 29 -0.95 -3.27 6.01
CA ASP A 29 0.07 -2.64 6.85
C ASP A 29 -0.38 -2.54 8.30
N ARG A 30 -1.62 -2.09 8.53
CA ARG A 30 -2.19 -1.99 9.88
C ARG A 30 -2.25 -3.34 10.59
N GLU A 31 -2.53 -4.41 9.86
CA GLU A 31 -2.60 -5.75 10.44
C GLU A 31 -1.21 -6.26 10.77
N VAL A 32 -0.29 -6.19 9.81
CA VAL A 32 1.06 -6.74 9.93
C VAL A 32 1.94 -5.93 10.88
N ALA A 33 1.74 -4.61 11.00
CA ALA A 33 2.53 -3.75 11.90
C ALA A 33 2.36 -4.10 13.39
N LYS A 34 1.32 -4.86 13.76
CA LYS A 34 1.10 -5.31 15.14
C LYS A 34 2.10 -6.38 15.56
N TRP A 35 2.69 -7.11 14.60
CA TRP A 35 3.39 -8.35 14.85
C TRP A 35 4.90 -8.19 14.65
N ASP A 36 5.66 -8.70 15.62
CA ASP A 36 7.07 -9.07 15.45
C ASP A 36 7.11 -10.32 14.57
N ASP A 37 7.84 -10.27 13.47
CA ASP A 37 7.93 -11.35 12.50
C ASP A 37 9.01 -12.39 12.83
N THR A 38 9.76 -12.18 13.91
CA THR A 38 10.74 -13.16 14.41
C THR A 38 10.04 -14.45 14.82
N GLY A 39 10.29 -15.54 14.09
CA GLY A 39 9.65 -16.84 14.33
C GLY A 39 8.19 -16.91 13.86
N ASN A 40 7.76 -16.01 12.97
CA ASN A 40 6.41 -16.01 12.41
C ASN A 40 6.44 -15.98 10.88
N ASP A 41 6.62 -17.15 10.27
CA ASP A 41 6.68 -17.28 8.82
C ASP A 41 5.37 -16.88 8.11
N VAL A 42 4.22 -16.94 8.80
CA VAL A 42 2.95 -16.43 8.25
C VAL A 42 3.07 -14.93 7.96
N ILE A 43 3.63 -14.15 8.89
CA ILE A 43 3.84 -12.70 8.70
C ILE A 43 4.93 -12.43 7.65
N VAL A 44 6.04 -13.18 7.69
CA VAL A 44 7.13 -13.01 6.71
C VAL A 44 6.62 -13.26 5.28
N LEU A 45 5.94 -14.39 5.04
CA LEU A 45 5.38 -14.72 3.73
C LEU A 45 4.36 -13.69 3.27
N ALA A 46 3.48 -13.24 4.18
CA ALA A 46 2.52 -12.18 3.89
C ALA A 46 3.21 -10.88 3.43
N LYS A 47 4.29 -10.45 4.10
CA LYS A 47 5.09 -9.29 3.69
C LYS A 47 5.74 -9.47 2.32
N GLN A 48 6.29 -10.66 2.04
CA GLN A 48 6.89 -10.98 0.74
C GLN A 48 5.84 -10.93 -0.40
N MET A 49 4.66 -11.52 -0.18
CA MET A 49 3.55 -11.44 -1.15
C MET A 49 3.10 -9.99 -1.37
N CYS A 50 2.99 -9.18 -0.30
CA CYS A 50 2.64 -7.76 -0.40
C CYS A 50 3.66 -6.97 -1.23
N MET A 51 4.96 -7.17 -0.98
CA MET A 51 6.02 -6.49 -1.72
C MET A 51 5.91 -6.75 -3.22
N ILE A 52 5.80 -8.02 -3.62
CA ILE A 52 5.71 -8.38 -5.03
C ILE A 52 4.42 -7.84 -5.66
N MET A 53 3.27 -7.91 -4.97
CA MET A 53 2.03 -7.30 -5.46
C MET A 53 2.17 -5.79 -5.71
N MET A 54 2.88 -5.06 -4.85
CA MET A 54 3.17 -3.64 -5.09
C MET A 54 4.00 -3.44 -6.35
N GLU A 55 5.09 -4.19 -6.54
CA GLU A 55 5.95 -4.12 -7.73
C GLU A 55 5.16 -4.41 -9.02
N MET A 56 4.26 -5.39 -8.98
CA MET A 56 3.36 -5.71 -10.10
C MET A 56 2.38 -4.58 -10.39
N THR A 57 1.82 -3.92 -9.37
CA THR A 57 0.96 -2.74 -9.59
C THR A 57 1.74 -1.51 -10.06
N ASP A 58 3.01 -1.35 -9.65
CA ASP A 58 3.88 -0.28 -10.13
C ASP A 58 4.24 -0.45 -11.60
N PHE A 59 4.44 -1.69 -12.04
CA PHE A 59 4.69 -2.03 -13.44
C PHE A 59 3.59 -1.51 -14.37
N THR A 60 2.31 -1.58 -13.96
CA THR A 60 1.18 -1.05 -14.75
C THR A 60 1.25 0.46 -14.99
N ARG A 61 2.09 1.17 -14.25
CA ARG A 61 2.33 2.60 -14.35
C ARG A 61 3.69 2.96 -14.95
N GLY A 62 4.41 1.98 -15.49
CA GLY A 62 5.79 2.15 -15.97
C GLY A 62 6.79 2.45 -14.84
N LYS A 63 6.47 2.11 -13.59
CA LYS A 63 7.30 2.36 -12.41
C LYS A 63 7.79 1.05 -11.79
N GLY A 64 8.68 1.16 -10.81
CA GLY A 64 9.15 0.01 -10.04
C GLY A 64 10.23 -0.81 -10.75
N PRO A 65 10.60 -1.97 -10.16
CA PRO A 65 11.74 -2.75 -10.59
C PRO A 65 11.46 -3.63 -11.81
N LEU A 66 10.22 -4.07 -12.02
CA LEU A 66 9.85 -4.94 -13.14
C LEU A 66 9.89 -4.14 -14.45
N LYS A 67 10.51 -4.70 -15.49
CA LYS A 67 10.71 -4.01 -16.79
C LYS A 67 10.03 -4.71 -17.95
N THR A 68 9.84 -6.02 -17.84
CA THR A 68 9.30 -6.85 -18.91
C THR A 68 8.08 -7.62 -18.45
N THR A 69 7.23 -8.04 -19.39
CA THR A 69 6.14 -8.99 -19.11
C THR A 69 6.67 -10.30 -18.49
N MET A 70 7.89 -10.72 -18.86
CA MET A 70 8.52 -11.90 -18.27
C MET A 70 8.78 -11.71 -16.77
N ASP A 71 9.22 -10.52 -16.34
CA ASP A 71 9.42 -10.21 -14.93
C ASP A 71 8.09 -10.30 -14.16
N VAL A 72 6.99 -9.81 -14.74
CA VAL A 72 5.65 -9.88 -14.14
C VAL A 72 5.17 -11.34 -14.02
N ILE A 73 5.42 -12.16 -15.04
CA ILE A 73 5.09 -13.60 -15.00
C ILE A 73 5.89 -14.30 -13.90
N ASN A 74 7.19 -14.00 -13.77
CA ASN A 74 8.03 -14.59 -12.74
C ASN A 74 7.63 -14.10 -11.33
N ALA A 75 7.25 -12.84 -11.18
CA ALA A 75 6.68 -12.29 -9.96
C ALA A 75 5.40 -13.02 -9.53
N ALA A 76 4.48 -13.28 -10.48
CA ALA A 76 3.25 -14.04 -10.21
C ALA A 76 3.53 -15.49 -9.78
N LYS A 77 4.50 -16.16 -10.40
CA LYS A 77 4.95 -17.52 -9.98
C LYS A 77 5.52 -17.50 -8.56
N LYS A 78 6.35 -16.52 -8.25
CA LYS A 78 6.93 -16.36 -6.91
C LYS A 78 5.87 -16.10 -5.84
N ILE A 79 4.84 -15.31 -6.16
CA ILE A 79 3.66 -15.14 -5.31
C ILE A 79 2.93 -16.49 -5.09
N SER A 80 2.75 -17.30 -6.13
CA SER A 80 2.15 -18.63 -5.97
C SER A 80 2.95 -19.53 -5.05
N GLU A 81 4.28 -19.54 -5.15
CA GLU A 81 5.14 -20.31 -4.26
C GLU A 81 4.97 -19.88 -2.79
N TYR A 82 4.95 -18.57 -2.54
CA TYR A 82 4.68 -18.04 -1.19
C TYR A 82 3.26 -18.35 -0.73
N GLY A 83 2.26 -18.27 -1.61
CA GLY A 83 0.88 -18.63 -1.34
C GLY A 83 0.73 -20.09 -0.92
N THR A 84 1.42 -21.02 -1.59
CA THR A 84 1.46 -22.44 -1.21
C THR A 84 2.16 -22.67 0.13
N LYS A 85 3.26 -21.96 0.41
CA LYS A 85 3.93 -22.04 1.72
C LYS A 85 3.04 -21.51 2.85
N LEU A 86 2.36 -20.38 2.61
CA LEU A 86 1.42 -19.77 3.55
C LEU A 86 0.23 -20.71 3.82
N ASP A 87 -0.32 -21.32 2.77
CA ASP A 87 -1.40 -22.32 2.87
C ASP A 87 -0.98 -23.50 3.75
N LYS A 88 0.22 -24.06 3.54
CA LYS A 88 0.73 -25.18 4.34
C LYS A 88 0.82 -24.83 5.84
N LEU A 89 1.41 -23.68 6.18
CA LEU A 89 1.54 -23.24 7.57
C LEU A 89 0.18 -22.97 8.22
N ALA A 90 -0.70 -22.26 7.50
CA ALA A 90 -2.02 -21.93 7.98
C ALA A 90 -2.93 -23.17 8.14
N ARG A 91 -2.78 -24.21 7.31
CA ARG A 91 -3.46 -25.50 7.51
C ARG A 91 -3.00 -26.19 8.77
N GLN A 92 -1.70 -26.23 9.05
CA GLN A 92 -1.19 -26.77 10.32
C GLN A 92 -1.80 -26.03 11.51
N ILE A 93 -1.95 -24.71 11.39
CA ILE A 93 -2.63 -23.89 12.41
C ILE A 93 -4.10 -24.29 12.57
N ALA A 94 -4.81 -24.47 11.46
CA ALA A 94 -6.21 -24.87 11.44
C ALA A 94 -6.43 -26.28 12.00
N ASP A 95 -5.51 -27.21 11.75
CA ASP A 95 -5.59 -28.60 12.20
C ASP A 95 -5.49 -28.72 13.72
N GLN A 96 -4.67 -27.87 14.35
CA GLN A 96 -4.58 -27.78 15.81
C GLN A 96 -5.71 -26.96 16.46
N CYS A 97 -6.44 -26.18 15.66
CA CYS A 97 -7.59 -25.44 16.16
C CYS A 97 -8.78 -26.41 16.38
N PRO A 98 -9.46 -26.35 17.54
CA PRO A 98 -10.73 -27.03 17.74
C PRO A 98 -11.75 -26.60 16.68
N GLU A 99 -12.68 -27.50 16.39
CA GLU A 99 -13.75 -27.22 15.43
C GLU A 99 -14.53 -25.97 15.86
N SER A 100 -14.51 -24.95 14.99
CA SER A 100 -15.04 -23.62 15.29
C SER A 100 -15.26 -22.84 14.00
N SER A 101 -16.05 -21.76 14.08
CA SER A 101 -16.21 -20.82 12.95
C SER A 101 -14.87 -20.29 12.43
N THR A 102 -13.95 -19.94 13.34
CA THR A 102 -12.60 -19.47 12.99
C THR A 102 -11.82 -20.47 12.14
N LYS A 103 -11.89 -21.77 12.46
CA LYS A 103 -11.24 -22.82 11.66
C LYS A 103 -11.82 -22.88 10.25
N LYS A 104 -13.15 -22.84 10.14
CA LYS A 104 -13.86 -22.84 8.84
C LYS A 104 -13.51 -21.59 8.01
N ASP A 105 -13.50 -20.42 8.64
CA ASP A 105 -13.13 -19.15 8.00
C ASP A 105 -11.69 -19.19 7.48
N LEU A 106 -10.75 -19.69 8.30
CA LEU A 106 -9.35 -19.83 7.92
C LEU A 106 -9.22 -20.71 6.67
N LEU A 107 -9.81 -21.90 6.68
CA LEU A 107 -9.76 -22.83 5.54
C LEU A 107 -10.40 -22.23 4.27
N ALA A 108 -11.49 -21.47 4.39
CA ALA A 108 -12.11 -20.77 3.27
C ALA A 108 -11.19 -19.66 2.72
N TYR A 109 -10.49 -18.91 3.57
CA TYR A 109 -9.52 -17.91 3.12
C TYR A 109 -8.32 -18.53 2.41
N LEU A 110 -7.89 -19.73 2.81
CA LEU A 110 -6.84 -20.47 2.11
C LEU A 110 -7.25 -20.89 0.69
N GLN A 111 -8.49 -21.35 0.51
CA GLN A 111 -9.04 -21.60 -0.83
C GLN A 111 -9.08 -20.32 -1.68
N ARG A 112 -9.42 -19.17 -1.07
CA ARG A 112 -9.39 -17.86 -1.76
C ARG A 112 -7.98 -17.45 -2.15
N ILE A 113 -6.97 -17.69 -1.31
CA ILE A 113 -5.56 -17.46 -1.68
C ILE A 113 -5.20 -18.28 -2.92
N ALA A 114 -5.51 -19.58 -2.93
CA ALA A 114 -5.22 -20.44 -4.08
C ALA A 114 -5.89 -19.93 -5.38
N LEU A 115 -7.17 -19.56 -5.30
CA LEU A 115 -7.91 -18.97 -6.41
C LEU A 115 -7.27 -17.67 -6.91
N TYR A 116 -6.95 -16.73 -6.03
CA TYR A 116 -6.43 -15.43 -6.44
C TYR A 116 -4.97 -15.50 -6.91
N CYS A 117 -4.15 -16.41 -6.37
CA CYS A 117 -2.83 -16.72 -6.95
C CYS A 117 -2.96 -17.23 -8.39
N HIS A 118 -3.94 -18.09 -8.66
CA HIS A 118 -4.20 -18.58 -10.02
C HIS A 118 -4.66 -17.45 -10.96
N GLN A 119 -5.61 -16.61 -10.53
CA GLN A 119 -6.05 -15.44 -11.30
C GLN A 119 -4.91 -14.46 -11.59
N LEU A 120 -4.03 -14.23 -10.61
CA LEU A 120 -2.86 -13.37 -10.79
C LEU A 120 -1.89 -13.95 -11.84
N ASN A 121 -1.71 -15.27 -11.87
CA ASN A 121 -0.91 -15.92 -12.90
C ASN A 121 -1.53 -15.78 -14.29
N ILE A 122 -2.85 -15.92 -14.43
CA ILE A 122 -3.53 -15.72 -15.71
C ILE A 122 -3.31 -14.28 -16.18
N THR A 123 -3.67 -13.31 -15.34
CA THR A 123 -3.57 -11.87 -15.67
C THR A 123 -2.13 -11.43 -15.95
N SER A 124 -1.11 -12.03 -15.31
CA SER A 124 0.30 -11.75 -15.60
C SER A 124 0.75 -12.19 -17.01
N LYS A 125 0.08 -13.19 -17.60
CA LYS A 125 0.42 -13.76 -18.91
C LYS A 125 -0.40 -13.15 -20.04
N VAL A 126 -1.48 -12.42 -19.72
CA VAL A 126 -2.30 -11.76 -20.74
C VAL A 126 -1.41 -10.74 -21.43
N LYS A 127 -0.95 -11.11 -22.61
CA LYS A 127 -0.38 -10.17 -23.57
C LYS A 127 -1.52 -9.20 -23.85
N ALA A 128 -1.45 -7.98 -23.32
CA ALA A 128 -2.06 -6.84 -23.97
C ALA A 128 -1.74 -6.96 -25.46
N ASP A 129 -2.66 -6.69 -26.39
CA ASP A 129 -2.37 -6.73 -27.82
C ASP A 129 -1.19 -5.80 -28.15
N VAL A 130 0.03 -6.32 -28.03
CA VAL A 130 1.26 -5.56 -28.20
C VAL A 130 1.39 -5.35 -29.69
N GLN A 131 0.72 -4.32 -30.21
CA GLN A 131 1.03 -3.80 -31.53
C GLN A 131 2.46 -3.31 -31.45
N ASN A 132 3.36 -4.06 -32.08
CA ASN A 132 4.77 -3.73 -32.21
C ASN A 132 4.90 -2.59 -33.23
N ILE A 133 4.50 -1.39 -32.82
CA ILE A 133 4.71 -0.18 -33.61
C ILE A 133 6.06 0.39 -33.16
N SER A 134 7.09 0.19 -33.99
CA SER A 134 8.41 0.83 -33.87
C SER A 134 9.23 0.49 -32.61
N GLY A 135 9.26 -0.77 -32.16
CA GLY A 135 10.22 -1.23 -31.15
C GLY A 135 9.99 -0.72 -29.72
N SER A 136 8.87 -0.03 -29.48
CA SER A 136 8.39 0.33 -28.14
C SER A 136 7.12 -0.47 -27.86
N LEU A 137 7.10 -1.24 -26.76
CA LEU A 137 5.85 -1.82 -26.26
C LEU A 137 4.86 -0.67 -26.03
N ILE A 138 3.67 -0.75 -26.61
CA ILE A 138 2.55 0.13 -26.27
C ILE A 138 1.55 -0.78 -25.55
N VAL A 139 1.19 -0.44 -24.31
CA VAL A 139 0.12 -1.14 -23.59
C VAL A 139 -1.21 -0.64 -24.18
N SER A 140 -1.68 -1.31 -25.22
CA SER A 140 -3.09 -1.28 -25.64
C SER A 140 -4.02 -1.95 -24.61
N GLY A 141 -3.46 -2.58 -23.56
CA GLY A 141 -4.18 -3.42 -22.62
C GLY A 141 -4.53 -2.74 -21.32
N LEU A 142 -5.33 -1.67 -21.37
CA LEU A 142 -5.97 -1.11 -20.17
C LEU A 142 -6.66 -2.24 -19.36
N ASP A 143 -7.39 -3.11 -20.03
CA ASP A 143 -8.11 -4.22 -19.40
C ASP A 143 -7.16 -5.23 -18.76
N SER A 144 -6.01 -5.50 -19.38
CA SER A 144 -4.98 -6.38 -18.82
C SER A 144 -4.36 -5.76 -17.56
N ALA A 145 -3.98 -4.48 -17.62
CA ALA A 145 -3.42 -3.76 -16.49
C ALA A 145 -4.40 -3.66 -15.31
N THR A 146 -5.66 -3.27 -15.57
CA THR A 146 -6.69 -3.16 -14.54
C THR A 146 -7.06 -4.51 -13.94
N SER A 147 -7.13 -5.58 -14.75
CA SER A 147 -7.36 -6.95 -14.28
C SER A 147 -6.22 -7.45 -13.39
N LEU A 148 -4.96 -7.16 -13.74
CA LEU A 148 -3.81 -7.49 -12.91
C LEU A 148 -3.87 -6.82 -11.54
N ILE A 149 -4.16 -5.50 -11.51
CA ILE A 149 -4.30 -4.75 -10.25
C ILE A 149 -5.45 -5.30 -9.41
N GLN A 150 -6.57 -5.63 -10.05
CA GLN A 150 -7.75 -6.15 -9.37
C GLN A 150 -7.51 -7.56 -8.79
N ALA A 151 -6.79 -8.42 -9.51
CA ALA A 151 -6.35 -9.72 -8.99
C ALA A 151 -5.41 -9.56 -7.79
N ALA A 152 -4.43 -8.64 -7.86
CA ALA A 152 -3.53 -8.33 -6.75
C ALA A 152 -4.28 -7.78 -5.53
N LYS A 153 -5.28 -6.91 -5.72
CA LYS A 153 -6.13 -6.39 -4.65
C LYS A 153 -6.90 -7.50 -3.94
N ASN A 154 -7.50 -8.41 -4.70
CA ASN A 154 -8.25 -9.53 -4.16
C ASN A 154 -7.36 -10.47 -3.35
N LEU A 155 -6.16 -10.76 -3.87
CA LEU A 155 -5.16 -11.55 -3.15
C LEU A 155 -4.69 -10.85 -1.87
N MET A 156 -4.42 -9.54 -1.90
CA MET A 156 -4.04 -8.75 -0.71
C MET A 156 -5.09 -8.89 0.40
N ASN A 157 -6.37 -8.69 0.07
CA ASN A 157 -7.46 -8.84 1.04
C ASN A 157 -7.50 -10.26 1.62
N ALA A 158 -7.35 -11.30 0.79
CA ALA A 158 -7.34 -12.68 1.25
C ALA A 158 -6.16 -12.96 2.21
N VAL A 159 -4.97 -12.44 1.91
CA VAL A 159 -3.79 -12.56 2.78
C VAL A 159 -4.04 -11.89 4.14
N VAL A 160 -4.63 -10.69 4.18
CA VAL A 160 -4.98 -10.00 5.44
C VAL A 160 -5.92 -10.83 6.28
N LEU A 161 -6.97 -11.39 5.67
CA LEU A 161 -7.95 -12.22 6.35
C LEU A 161 -7.32 -13.51 6.89
N THR A 162 -6.44 -14.16 6.11
CA THR A 162 -5.69 -15.34 6.53
C THR A 162 -4.78 -15.05 7.71
N VAL A 163 -4.04 -13.93 7.73
CA VAL A 163 -3.20 -13.53 8.87
C VAL A 163 -4.04 -13.38 10.14
N LYS A 164 -5.17 -12.65 10.07
CA LYS A 164 -6.08 -12.46 11.20
C LYS A 164 -6.65 -13.78 11.71
N ALA A 165 -7.19 -14.60 10.81
CA ALA A 165 -7.80 -15.87 11.17
C ALA A 165 -6.78 -16.87 11.72
N SER A 166 -5.54 -16.85 11.20
CA SER A 166 -4.44 -17.67 11.72
C SER A 166 -4.11 -17.31 13.17
N TYR A 167 -4.02 -16.02 13.50
CA TYR A 167 -3.82 -15.57 14.88
C TYR A 167 -4.96 -16.07 15.78
N VAL A 168 -6.21 -15.79 15.41
CA VAL A 168 -7.37 -16.19 16.24
C VAL A 168 -7.43 -17.71 16.41
N ALA A 169 -7.13 -18.49 15.36
CA ALA A 169 -7.08 -19.95 15.45
C ALA A 169 -5.97 -20.43 16.41
N SER A 170 -4.77 -19.83 16.35
CA SER A 170 -3.67 -20.16 17.27
C SER A 170 -3.99 -19.87 18.74
N THR A 171 -4.85 -18.88 19.04
CA THR A 171 -5.26 -18.62 20.44
C THR A 171 -6.22 -19.66 21.02
N LYS A 172 -6.76 -20.57 20.20
CA LYS A 172 -7.78 -21.55 20.59
C LYS A 172 -7.23 -22.95 20.84
N TYR A 173 -5.91 -23.16 20.81
CA TYR A 173 -5.32 -24.49 20.96
C TYR A 173 -5.65 -25.12 22.33
N PRO A 174 -6.03 -26.41 22.38
CA PRO A 174 -6.29 -27.10 23.64
C PRO A 174 -5.01 -27.18 24.48
N ARG A 175 -5.12 -26.90 25.78
CA ARG A 175 -4.00 -27.01 26.75
C ARG A 175 -3.40 -28.43 26.85
N SER A 176 -4.13 -29.47 26.43
CA SER A 176 -3.68 -30.85 26.45
C SER A 176 -2.72 -31.20 25.31
N VAL A 177 -2.70 -30.41 24.22
CA VAL A 177 -1.75 -30.58 23.13
C VAL A 177 -0.52 -29.75 23.49
N GLN A 178 0.32 -30.28 24.39
CA GLN A 178 1.66 -29.72 24.60
C GLN A 178 2.48 -29.94 23.33
N VAL A 179 2.35 -29.05 22.36
CA VAL A 179 3.28 -29.01 21.23
C VAL A 179 4.61 -28.51 21.81
N ALA A 180 5.66 -29.32 21.71
CA ALA A 180 7.00 -28.96 22.20
C ALA A 180 7.54 -27.66 21.56
N SER A 181 6.97 -27.23 20.43
CA SER A 181 7.27 -25.95 19.79
C SER A 181 6.05 -25.42 19.01
N PRO A 182 5.66 -24.14 19.18
CA PRO A 182 4.53 -23.57 18.43
C PRO A 182 4.85 -23.48 16.93
N ILE A 183 3.85 -23.72 16.07
CA ILE A 183 4.01 -23.65 14.59
C ILE A 183 4.53 -22.26 14.16
N VAL A 184 3.98 -21.21 14.79
CA VAL A 184 4.40 -19.82 14.62
C VAL A 184 4.30 -19.08 15.96
N VAL A 185 5.13 -18.07 16.15
CA VAL A 185 5.13 -17.24 17.36
C VAL A 185 4.37 -15.93 17.11
N TRP A 186 3.27 -15.72 17.85
CA TRP A 186 2.52 -14.46 17.80
C TRP A 186 3.01 -13.51 18.90
N LYS A 187 3.92 -12.61 18.55
CA LYS A 187 4.46 -11.61 19.47
C LYS A 187 4.08 -10.21 18.99
N MET A 188 3.54 -9.39 19.90
CA MET A 188 3.27 -8.00 19.57
C MET A 188 4.57 -7.22 19.39
N LYS A 189 4.63 -6.40 18.33
CA LYS A 189 5.70 -5.43 18.13
C LYS A 189 5.52 -4.30 19.15
N ALA A 190 6.62 -3.89 19.78
CA ALA A 190 6.60 -2.74 20.68
C ALA A 190 6.12 -1.48 19.92
N PRO A 191 5.17 -0.69 20.47
CA PRO A 191 4.72 0.54 19.83
C PRO A 191 5.90 1.48 19.63
N GLU A 192 6.10 1.94 18.40
CA GLU A 192 7.07 3.00 18.14
C GLU A 192 6.58 4.28 18.83
N LYS A 193 7.42 4.86 19.70
CA LYS A 193 7.10 6.10 20.41
C LYS A 193 6.91 7.20 19.37
N LYS A 194 5.65 7.62 19.15
CA LYS A 194 5.39 8.81 18.35
C LYS A 194 5.97 10.02 19.10
N PRO A 195 6.68 10.93 18.41
CA PRO A 195 7.17 12.14 19.06
C PRO A 195 5.98 12.92 19.62
N LEU A 196 6.01 13.22 20.93
CA LEU A 196 4.94 13.93 21.65
C LEU A 196 4.69 15.34 21.08
N VAL A 197 5.71 15.92 20.44
CA VAL A 197 5.63 17.21 19.77
C VAL A 197 5.93 16.99 18.30
N ARG A 198 5.00 17.40 17.43
CA ARG A 198 5.24 17.47 15.99
C ARG A 198 6.36 18.48 15.77
N ARG A 199 7.54 18.03 15.32
CA ARG A 199 8.59 18.94 14.83
C ARG A 199 8.01 19.69 13.63
N GLU A 200 7.71 20.97 13.81
CA GLU A 200 7.36 21.85 12.70
C GLU A 200 8.50 21.85 11.70
N LYS A 201 8.18 21.80 10.41
CA LYS A 201 9.20 21.95 9.37
C LYS A 201 9.73 23.39 9.44
N PRO A 202 11.04 23.65 9.23
CA PRO A 202 11.57 25.02 9.22
C PRO A 202 10.85 25.98 8.26
N GLU A 203 10.21 25.44 7.23
CA GLU A 203 9.36 26.17 6.28
C GLU A 203 8.05 26.70 6.90
N GLU A 204 7.47 25.98 7.88
CA GLU A 204 6.24 26.39 8.59
C GLU A 204 6.54 27.53 9.58
N VAL A 205 7.74 27.57 10.18
CA VAL A 205 8.17 28.62 11.12
C VAL A 205 8.49 29.96 10.42
N ARG A 206 8.91 29.93 9.14
CA ARG A 206 9.26 31.15 8.38
C ARG A 206 8.05 31.93 7.87
N ALA A 207 6.86 31.33 7.83
CA ALA A 207 5.67 31.95 7.28
C ALA A 207 4.85 32.69 8.35
N LYS A 208 5.32 33.89 8.74
CA LYS A 208 4.54 35.10 9.14
C LYS A 208 5.34 36.03 10.06
N VAL A 209 6.47 36.56 9.59
CA VAL A 209 6.86 37.91 10.03
C VAL A 209 6.07 38.86 9.13
N ARG A 210 4.93 39.36 9.62
CA ARG A 210 4.23 40.49 8.98
C ARG A 210 5.23 41.64 8.93
N LYS A 211 5.69 41.98 7.73
CA LYS A 211 6.52 43.14 7.43
C LYS A 211 5.84 44.36 8.06
N GLY A 212 6.42 44.90 9.14
CA GLY A 212 5.93 46.13 9.76
C GLY A 212 5.84 47.24 8.71
N SER A 213 4.79 48.05 8.79
CA SER A 213 4.56 49.16 7.86
C SER A 213 5.83 49.99 7.71
N GLN A 214 6.31 50.18 6.48
CA GLN A 214 7.46 51.03 6.22
C GLN A 214 7.11 52.45 6.66
N LYS A 215 7.81 52.98 7.67
CA LYS A 215 7.73 54.39 8.05
C LYS A 215 8.13 55.22 6.82
N LYS A 216 7.15 55.84 6.16
CA LYS A 216 7.43 56.88 5.17
C LYS A 216 8.04 58.07 5.91
N HIS A 217 9.24 58.46 5.53
CA HIS A 217 9.87 59.67 6.03
C HIS A 217 9.21 60.88 5.36
N ILE A 218 8.29 61.52 6.06
CA ILE A 218 7.64 62.75 5.59
C ILE A 218 8.49 63.92 6.08
N ALA A 219 8.94 64.77 5.14
CA ALA A 219 9.72 65.96 5.48
C ALA A 219 8.88 66.90 6.38
N PRO A 220 9.43 67.45 7.48
CA PRO A 220 8.67 68.18 8.49
C PRO A 220 7.84 69.35 7.94
N ILE A 221 8.37 70.07 6.96
CA ILE A 221 7.69 71.22 6.33
C ILE A 221 6.40 70.80 5.63
N LYS A 222 6.33 69.59 5.07
CA LYS A 222 5.15 69.12 4.34
C LYS A 222 4.01 68.75 5.30
N ALA A 223 4.34 68.20 6.47
CA ALA A 223 3.36 67.90 7.53
C ALA A 223 2.77 69.17 8.17
N LEU A 224 3.54 70.27 8.22
CA LEU A 224 3.07 71.54 8.78
C LEU A 224 2.20 72.35 7.81
N SER A 225 2.29 72.11 6.50
CA SER A 225 1.44 72.77 5.50
C SER A 225 -0.02 72.31 5.54
N GLU A 226 -0.30 71.13 6.10
CA GLU A 226 -1.66 70.60 6.25
C GLU A 226 -2.46 71.29 7.37
N PHE A 227 -1.82 72.11 8.21
CA PHE A 227 -2.44 72.78 9.36
C PHE A 227 -2.55 74.31 9.21
N GLN A 228 -2.14 74.89 8.08
CA GLN A 228 -2.39 76.31 7.82
C GLN A 228 -3.81 76.48 7.26
N SER A 229 -4.74 76.88 8.14
CA SER A 229 -6.05 77.42 7.75
C SER A 229 -5.86 78.77 7.04
N PRO A 230 -6.68 79.11 6.03
CA PRO A 230 -6.63 80.42 5.39
C PRO A 230 -6.98 81.48 6.43
N ALA A 231 -6.14 82.51 6.54
CA ALA A 231 -6.48 83.71 7.27
C ALA A 231 -7.83 84.25 6.77
N GLU A 232 -8.71 84.57 7.73
CA GLU A 232 -9.98 85.25 7.50
C GLU A 232 -9.75 86.51 6.68
N SER A 233 -10.32 86.56 5.48
CA SER A 233 -10.63 87.81 4.81
C SER A 233 -11.90 88.37 5.45
N VAL A 234 -11.73 89.23 6.46
CA VAL A 234 -12.19 90.64 6.58
C VAL A 234 -11.92 91.11 8.00
#